data_AF-A0A851SYU6-F1
#
_entry.id   AF-A0A851SYU6-F1
#
_cell.length_a   1.000
_cell.length_b   1.000
_cell.length_c   1.000
_cell.angle_alpha   90.00
_cell.angle_beta   90.00
_cell.angle_gamma   90.00
#
_symmetry.space_group_name_H-M   'P 1'
#
loop_
_entity.id
_entity.type
_entity.pdbx_description
1 polymer ?
#
loop_
_entity_poly.entity_id
_entity_poly.type
_entity_poly.pdbx_seq_one_letter_code
_entity_poly.pdbx_strand_id
1 'polypeptide(L)'
;VADRREGLGICGWILISLSFLFVLITFPISIWTCIKVIKEYERAVVFRLGRILSKKAKGPGLILILPCTDIFIKVDLRTVTCKIPPQEILTKDAVTTQVDGVVYYRIHSAVSAVANVTDVHSATFLLAQTTLRNVLGTKSLAQLLAGREEIAHNIQTILDSATDHWGIKVARVEIKDVRIPVAMQRAMAAEAEAAREARAKVVAAEGERNASKALKQASMVLTESPAGLQLRYLQTLTTLAAENNSTIVFPLPINMLEALGQKNRGG
;
A
#
# COMPACT_ATOMS: atom_id res chain seq x y z
N VAL A 1 26.72 -21.32 -18.68
CA VAL A 1 26.61 -22.34 -19.76
C VAL A 1 25.75 -21.72 -20.86
N ALA A 2 26.19 -21.39 -22.08
CA ALA A 2 27.38 -21.72 -22.82
C ALA A 2 27.95 -20.47 -23.51
N ASP A 3 29.26 -20.30 -23.40
CA ASP A 3 30.05 -19.55 -24.37
C ASP A 3 30.16 -20.46 -25.61
N ARG A 4 29.25 -20.29 -26.57
CA ARG A 4 29.34 -20.99 -27.86
C ARG A 4 29.27 -19.93 -28.95
N ARG A 5 30.44 -19.59 -29.46
CA ARG A 5 30.65 -18.96 -30.77
C ARG A 5 30.11 -19.91 -31.84
N GLU A 6 28.80 -20.10 -31.92
CA GLU A 6 28.18 -20.58 -33.16
C GLU A 6 28.04 -19.37 -34.06
N GLY A 7 29.14 -19.05 -34.74
CA GLY A 7 29.16 -18.06 -35.79
C GLY A 7 27.98 -18.27 -36.75
N LEU A 8 27.46 -17.19 -37.31
CA LEU A 8 26.54 -17.27 -38.43
C LEU A 8 27.09 -18.30 -39.42
N GLY A 9 26.29 -19.29 -39.82
CA GLY A 9 26.72 -20.27 -40.82
C GLY A 9 27.15 -19.57 -42.10
N ILE A 10 27.86 -20.27 -43.00
CA ILE A 10 28.35 -19.71 -44.27
C ILE A 10 27.21 -19.01 -45.04
N CYS A 11 26.01 -19.59 -45.04
CA CYS A 11 24.80 -18.99 -45.61
C CYS A 11 24.39 -17.66 -44.94
N GLY A 12 24.51 -17.55 -43.62
CA GLY A 12 24.23 -16.32 -42.88
C GLY A 12 25.20 -15.19 -43.22
N TRP A 13 26.49 -15.51 -43.40
CA TRP A 13 27.47 -14.53 -43.88
C TRP A 13 27.21 -14.10 -45.32
N ILE A 14 26.80 -15.02 -46.20
CA ILE A 14 26.42 -14.69 -47.59
C ILE A 14 25.23 -13.72 -47.60
N LEU A 15 24.19 -13.98 -46.80
CA LEU A 15 23.01 -13.10 -46.70
C LEU A 15 23.36 -11.72 -46.14
N ILE A 16 24.24 -11.65 -45.13
CA ILE A 16 24.71 -10.36 -44.59
C ILE A 16 25.52 -9.59 -45.64
N SER A 17 26.43 -10.26 -46.35
CA SER A 17 27.23 -9.65 -47.42
C SER A 17 26.35 -9.17 -48.57
N LEU A 18 25.31 -9.93 -48.94
CA LEU A 18 24.35 -9.53 -49.97
C LEU A 18 23.50 -8.32 -49.54
N SER A 19 23.02 -8.30 -48.29
CA SER A 19 22.31 -7.15 -47.73
C SER A 19 23.20 -5.91 -47.70
N PHE A 20 24.47 -6.06 -47.32
CA PHE A 20 25.43 -4.96 -47.33
C PHE A 20 25.71 -4.44 -48.75
N LEU A 21 25.89 -5.34 -49.72
CA LEU A 21 26.05 -4.98 -51.13
C LEU A 21 24.82 -4.20 -51.66
N PHE A 22 23.61 -4.63 -51.28
CA PHE A 22 22.38 -3.96 -51.67
C PHE A 22 22.28 -2.54 -51.10
N VAL A 23 22.67 -2.35 -49.83
CA VAL A 23 22.75 -1.03 -49.19
C VAL A 23 23.75 -0.12 -49.89
N LEU A 24 24.88 -0.67 -50.36
CA LEU A 24 25.95 0.06 -51.05
C LEU A 24 25.52 0.50 -52.46
N ILE A 25 24.83 -0.37 -53.21
CA ILE A 25 24.28 -0.06 -54.54
C ILE A 25 23.18 1.01 -54.46
N THR A 26 22.37 0.99 -53.41
CA THR A 26 21.22 1.90 -53.23
C THR A 26 21.57 3.18 -52.45
N PHE A 27 22.86 3.45 -52.25
CA PHE A 27 23.35 4.69 -51.67
C PHE A 27 23.09 5.87 -52.63
N PRO A 28 22.57 7.03 -52.19
CA PRO A 28 22.44 7.51 -50.80
C PRO A 28 21.08 7.24 -50.12
N ILE A 29 20.08 6.72 -50.83
CA ILE A 29 18.69 6.60 -50.33
C ILE A 29 18.61 5.61 -49.15
N SER A 30 19.43 4.55 -49.19
CA SER A 30 19.46 3.50 -48.16
C SER A 30 19.80 4.04 -46.76
N ILE A 31 20.64 5.07 -46.65
CA ILE A 31 21.13 5.56 -45.35
C ILE A 31 20.01 6.14 -44.48
N TRP A 32 19.00 6.76 -45.09
CA TRP A 32 17.84 7.28 -44.38
C TRP A 32 17.00 6.14 -43.78
N THR A 33 16.92 5.00 -44.45
CA THR A 33 16.17 3.84 -43.97
C THR A 33 16.91 3.05 -42.88
N CYS A 34 18.24 3.02 -42.94
CA CYS A 34 19.11 2.31 -42.01
C CYS A 34 19.21 3.01 -40.64
N ILE A 35 19.10 4.34 -40.61
CA ILE A 35 19.22 5.11 -39.37
C ILE A 35 17.85 5.20 -38.70
N LYS A 36 17.73 4.64 -37.50
CA LYS A 36 16.52 4.78 -36.66
C LYS A 36 16.87 5.46 -35.34
N VAL A 37 16.01 6.40 -34.95
CA VAL A 37 16.10 7.10 -33.66
C VAL A 37 15.28 6.35 -32.62
N ILE A 38 15.89 6.09 -31.47
CA ILE A 38 15.23 5.53 -30.29
C ILE A 38 15.18 6.57 -29.19
N LYS A 39 14.00 6.73 -28.60
CA LYS A 39 13.75 7.66 -27.51
C LYS A 39 14.42 7.19 -26.23
N GLU A 40 14.68 8.11 -25.32
CA GLU A 40 15.41 7.82 -24.07
C GLU A 40 14.74 6.76 -23.20
N TYR A 41 13.42 6.77 -23.17
CA TYR A 41 12.59 5.82 -22.41
C TYR A 41 12.31 4.50 -23.16
N GLU A 42 12.78 4.35 -24.40
CA GLU A 42 12.64 3.15 -25.21
C GLU A 42 13.97 2.38 -25.27
N ARG A 43 13.90 1.07 -25.47
CA ARG A 43 15.04 0.22 -25.84
C ARG A 43 14.67 -0.61 -27.05
N ALA A 44 15.61 -0.82 -27.97
CA ALA A 44 15.44 -1.79 -29.04
C ALA A 44 16.16 -3.09 -28.75
N VAL A 45 15.43 -4.18 -28.96
CA VAL A 45 15.98 -5.52 -29.12
C VAL A 45 16.09 -5.76 -30.62
N VAL A 46 17.31 -5.98 -31.11
CA VAL A 46 17.58 -6.24 -32.53
C VAL A 46 17.85 -7.73 -32.72
N PHE A 47 17.06 -8.33 -33.59
CA PHE A 47 17.21 -9.69 -34.07
C PHE A 47 17.87 -9.66 -35.43
N ARG A 48 18.95 -10.41 -35.61
CA ARG A 48 19.59 -10.62 -36.91
C ARG A 48 19.39 -12.07 -37.30
N LEU A 49 18.67 -12.32 -38.41
CA LEU A 49 18.33 -13.67 -38.86
C LEU A 49 17.75 -14.54 -37.73
N GLY A 50 16.87 -13.95 -36.91
CA GLY A 50 16.22 -14.62 -35.77
C GLY A 50 17.06 -14.77 -34.50
N ARG A 51 18.35 -14.38 -34.51
CA ARG A 51 19.22 -14.42 -33.32
C ARG A 51 19.34 -13.04 -32.67
N ILE A 52 19.37 -13.01 -31.35
CA ILE A 52 19.57 -11.77 -30.59
C ILE A 52 21.03 -11.32 -30.79
N LEU A 53 21.21 -10.17 -31.45
CA LEU A 53 22.54 -9.69 -31.86
C LEU A 53 23.43 -9.30 -30.67
N SER A 54 22.84 -8.89 -29.54
CA SER A 54 23.58 -8.43 -28.38
C SER A 54 22.88 -8.84 -27.09
N LYS A 55 23.65 -9.34 -26.13
CA LYS A 55 23.16 -9.76 -24.81
C LYS A 55 22.56 -8.59 -24.00
N LYS A 56 22.86 -7.35 -24.39
CA LYS A 56 22.25 -6.12 -23.85
C LYS A 56 21.44 -5.43 -24.95
N ALA A 57 20.28 -4.90 -24.57
CA ALA A 57 19.47 -4.08 -25.46
C ALA A 57 20.24 -2.82 -25.86
N LYS A 58 20.06 -2.35 -27.11
CA LYS A 58 20.72 -1.14 -27.56
C LYS A 58 20.10 0.07 -26.85
N GLY A 59 20.98 0.95 -26.36
CA GLY A 59 20.64 2.17 -25.65
C GLY A 59 19.94 3.21 -26.53
N PRO A 60 19.55 4.35 -25.95
CA PRO A 60 18.86 5.41 -26.67
C PRO A 60 19.80 6.11 -27.65
N GLY A 61 19.24 6.74 -28.68
CA GLY A 61 20.00 7.42 -29.73
C GLY A 61 19.85 6.78 -31.11
N LEU A 62 20.84 7.02 -31.96
CA LEU A 62 20.86 6.54 -33.34
C LEU A 62 21.35 5.10 -33.39
N ILE A 63 20.52 4.23 -33.95
CA ILE A 63 20.87 2.83 -34.18
C ILE A 63 20.81 2.56 -35.67
N LEU A 64 21.91 1.99 -36.17
CA LEU A 64 21.99 1.49 -37.53
C LEU A 64 21.45 0.06 -37.58
N ILE A 65 20.47 -0.14 -38.46
CA ILE A 65 19.75 -1.40 -38.66
C ILE A 65 19.90 -1.77 -40.14
N LEU A 66 20.37 -2.98 -40.43
CA LEU A 66 20.47 -3.43 -41.82
C LEU A 66 19.09 -3.81 -42.36
N PRO A 67 18.66 -3.23 -43.49
CA PRO A 67 17.42 -3.64 -44.13
C PRO A 67 17.51 -5.12 -44.57
N CYS A 68 16.37 -5.81 -44.51
CA CYS A 68 16.17 -7.24 -44.85
C CYS A 68 16.74 -8.27 -43.86
N THR A 69 17.85 -8.02 -43.17
CA THR A 69 18.43 -9.01 -42.23
C THR A 69 18.09 -8.76 -40.77
N ASP A 70 17.89 -7.49 -40.40
CA ASP A 70 17.70 -7.07 -39.02
C ASP A 70 16.22 -6.68 -38.78
N ILE A 71 15.62 -7.28 -37.75
CA ILE A 71 14.30 -6.93 -37.23
C ILE A 71 14.50 -6.30 -35.86
N PHE A 72 13.82 -5.21 -35.56
CA PHE A 72 13.91 -4.57 -34.25
C PHE A 72 12.53 -4.49 -33.59
N ILE A 73 12.51 -4.71 -32.28
CA ILE A 73 11.33 -4.55 -31.44
C ILE A 73 11.63 -3.47 -30.41
N LYS A 74 10.78 -2.44 -30.36
CA LYS A 74 10.88 -1.36 -29.39
C LYS A 74 10.10 -1.73 -28.13
N VAL A 75 10.74 -1.55 -26.98
CA VAL A 75 10.16 -1.83 -25.67
C VAL A 75 10.21 -0.55 -24.84
N ASP A 76 9.08 -0.18 -24.25
CA ASP A 76 8.99 0.95 -23.33
C ASP A 76 9.44 0.51 -21.93
N LEU A 77 10.32 1.29 -21.30
CA LEU A 77 10.82 1.03 -19.95
C LEU A 77 10.03 1.76 -18.87
N ARG A 78 9.04 2.57 -19.23
CA ARG A 78 8.22 3.33 -18.27
C ARG A 78 7.38 2.40 -17.41
N THR A 79 6.98 2.92 -16.24
CA THR A 79 6.05 2.22 -15.36
C THR A 79 4.67 2.14 -16.02
N VAL A 80 4.16 0.93 -16.18
CA VAL A 80 2.84 0.62 -16.71
C VAL A 80 1.96 0.12 -15.58
N THR A 81 0.67 0.47 -15.64
CA THR A 81 -0.35 0.02 -14.69
C THR A 81 -1.15 -1.13 -15.27
N CYS A 82 -1.16 -2.27 -14.59
CA CYS A 82 -2.06 -3.38 -14.85
C CYS A 82 -3.22 -3.32 -13.85
N LYS A 83 -4.44 -3.14 -14.37
CA LYS A 83 -5.66 -3.11 -13.57
C LYS A 83 -6.26 -4.51 -13.53
N ILE A 84 -6.41 -5.07 -12.34
CA ILE A 84 -7.04 -6.37 -12.13
C ILE A 84 -8.54 -6.12 -11.95
N PRO A 85 -9.42 -6.74 -12.75
CA PRO A 85 -10.86 -6.58 -12.58
C PRO A 85 -11.31 -7.17 -11.24
N PRO A 86 -12.46 -6.74 -10.70
CA PRO A 86 -13.01 -7.31 -9.47
C PRO A 86 -13.15 -8.83 -9.57
N GLN A 87 -12.58 -9.53 -8.59
CA GLN A 87 -12.68 -10.99 -8.49
C GLN A 87 -13.46 -11.38 -7.26
N GLU A 88 -14.40 -12.30 -7.43
CA GLU A 88 -15.07 -12.96 -6.32
C GLU A 88 -14.16 -14.05 -5.74
N ILE A 89 -13.86 -13.91 -4.45
CA ILE A 89 -12.97 -14.79 -3.71
C ILE A 89 -13.61 -15.18 -2.38
N LEU A 90 -13.32 -16.41 -1.95
CA LEU A 90 -13.66 -16.89 -0.61
C LEU A 90 -12.45 -16.67 0.29
N THR A 91 -12.63 -15.93 1.38
CA THR A 91 -11.59 -15.74 2.39
C THR A 91 -11.43 -16.97 3.28
N LYS A 92 -10.40 -16.98 4.13
CA LYS A 92 -10.17 -18.06 5.11
C LYS A 92 -11.37 -18.31 6.03
N ASP A 93 -12.18 -17.28 6.29
CA ASP A 93 -13.34 -17.35 7.18
C ASP A 93 -14.64 -17.70 6.44
N ALA A 94 -14.52 -18.24 5.21
CA ALA A 94 -15.65 -18.59 4.35
C ALA A 94 -16.58 -17.40 4.00
N VAL A 95 -16.05 -16.18 3.98
CA VAL A 95 -16.80 -15.00 3.53
C VAL A 95 -16.51 -14.73 2.05
N THR A 96 -17.56 -14.59 1.25
CA THR A 96 -17.44 -14.15 -0.14
C THR A 96 -17.16 -12.66 -0.20
N THR A 97 -16.09 -12.27 -0.87
CA THR A 97 -15.71 -10.87 -1.07
C THR A 97 -15.29 -10.62 -2.50
N GLN A 98 -15.57 -9.42 -3.01
CA GLN A 98 -15.06 -8.98 -4.31
C GLN A 98 -13.90 -8.02 -4.10
N VAL A 99 -12.73 -8.35 -4.65
CA VAL A 99 -11.52 -7.53 -4.51
C VAL A 99 -11.00 -7.14 -5.88
N ASP A 100 -10.70 -5.86 -6.07
CA ASP A 100 -9.96 -5.34 -7.21
C ASP A 100 -8.60 -4.76 -6.78
N GLY A 101 -7.70 -4.58 -7.75
CA GLY A 101 -6.35 -4.13 -7.46
C GLY A 101 -5.61 -3.63 -8.68
N VAL A 102 -4.48 -2.96 -8.44
CA VAL A 102 -3.61 -2.41 -9.48
C VAL A 102 -2.17 -2.79 -9.20
N VAL A 103 -1.48 -3.28 -10.23
CA VAL A 103 -0.05 -3.59 -10.19
C VAL A 103 0.70 -2.56 -11.03
N TYR A 104 1.70 -1.93 -10.42
CA TYR A 104 2.60 -1.02 -11.10
C TYR A 104 3.91 -1.74 -11.33
N TYR A 105 4.30 -1.91 -12.58
CA TYR A 105 5.56 -2.56 -12.93
C TYR A 105 6.23 -1.80 -14.06
N ARG A 106 7.53 -2.04 -14.22
CA ARG A 106 8.31 -1.52 -15.34
C ARG A 106 9.18 -2.62 -15.90
N ILE A 107 9.46 -2.57 -17.20
CA ILE A 107 10.41 -3.48 -17.82
C ILE A 107 11.81 -2.99 -17.47
N HIS A 108 12.61 -3.85 -16.82
CA HIS A 108 14.02 -3.56 -16.51
C HIS A 108 14.95 -4.12 -17.59
N SER A 109 14.66 -5.32 -18.11
CA SER A 109 15.41 -5.96 -19.19
C SER A 109 14.52 -6.18 -20.42
N ALA A 110 14.70 -5.36 -21.44
CA ALA A 110 13.96 -5.49 -22.70
C ALA A 110 14.27 -6.81 -23.44
N VAL A 111 15.50 -7.33 -23.31
CA VAL A 111 15.90 -8.60 -23.95
C VAL A 111 15.12 -9.77 -23.36
N SER A 112 15.06 -9.86 -22.03
CA SER A 112 14.34 -10.93 -21.33
C SER A 112 12.84 -10.83 -21.59
N ALA A 113 12.29 -9.61 -21.61
CA ALA A 113 10.87 -9.36 -21.84
C ALA A 113 10.40 -9.86 -23.21
N VAL A 114 11.22 -9.68 -24.26
CA VAL A 114 10.87 -10.14 -25.62
C VAL A 114 11.24 -11.61 -25.85
N ALA A 115 12.28 -12.12 -25.20
CA ALA A 115 12.77 -13.48 -25.44
C ALA A 115 11.99 -14.55 -24.66
N ASN A 116 11.58 -14.24 -23.43
CA ASN A 116 11.06 -15.25 -22.50
C ASN A 116 9.52 -15.31 -22.47
N VAL A 117 8.83 -14.30 -23.01
CA VAL A 117 7.35 -14.22 -23.02
C VAL A 117 6.87 -13.64 -24.34
N THR A 118 5.77 -14.18 -24.86
CA THR A 118 5.10 -13.69 -26.07
C THR A 118 4.45 -12.32 -25.86
N ASP A 119 3.58 -12.20 -24.86
CA ASP A 119 2.98 -10.95 -24.40
C ASP A 119 3.18 -10.76 -22.90
N VAL A 120 4.10 -9.85 -22.57
CA VAL A 120 4.49 -9.47 -21.21
C VAL A 120 3.30 -8.94 -20.42
N HIS A 121 2.43 -8.15 -21.05
CA HIS A 121 1.33 -7.48 -20.36
C HIS A 121 0.25 -8.48 -19.96
N SER A 122 -0.15 -9.36 -20.90
CA SER A 122 -1.14 -10.40 -20.65
C SER A 122 -0.65 -11.46 -19.65
N ALA A 123 0.60 -11.90 -19.77
CA ALA A 123 1.19 -12.86 -18.83
C ALA A 123 1.25 -12.30 -17.40
N THR A 124 1.69 -11.05 -17.25
CA THR A 124 1.73 -10.38 -15.93
C THR A 124 0.34 -10.19 -15.34
N PHE A 125 -0.66 -9.87 -16.18
CA PHE A 125 -2.05 -9.74 -15.74
C PHE A 125 -2.61 -11.05 -15.18
N LEU A 126 -2.44 -12.16 -15.91
CA LEU A 126 -2.92 -13.48 -15.47
C LEU A 126 -2.21 -13.96 -14.20
N LEU A 127 -0.89 -13.73 -14.12
CA LEU A 127 -0.12 -14.04 -12.93
C LEU A 127 -0.59 -13.20 -11.73
N ALA A 128 -0.76 -11.89 -11.90
CA ALA A 128 -1.27 -11.02 -10.85
C ALA A 128 -2.67 -11.43 -10.37
N GLN A 129 -3.56 -11.81 -11.29
CA GLN A 129 -4.90 -12.31 -10.96
C GLN A 129 -4.85 -13.59 -10.11
N THR A 130 -4.01 -14.55 -10.49
CA THR A 130 -3.89 -15.82 -9.75
C THR A 130 -3.19 -15.64 -8.40
N THR A 131 -2.13 -14.83 -8.32
CA THR A 131 -1.44 -14.52 -7.06
C THR A 131 -2.35 -13.79 -6.09
N LEU A 132 -3.10 -12.80 -6.56
CA LEU A 132 -4.06 -12.06 -5.74
C LEU A 132 -5.12 -13.01 -5.16
N ARG A 133 -5.70 -13.89 -5.98
CA ARG A 133 -6.66 -14.91 -5.52
C ARG A 133 -6.06 -15.84 -4.46
N ASN A 134 -4.86 -16.36 -4.70
CA ASN A 134 -4.22 -17.31 -3.80
C ASN A 134 -3.87 -16.69 -2.45
N VAL A 135 -3.29 -15.48 -2.46
CA VAL A 135 -2.90 -14.79 -1.22
C VAL A 135 -4.14 -14.37 -0.43
N LEU A 136 -5.13 -13.75 -1.07
CA LEU A 136 -6.34 -13.30 -0.37
C LEU A 136 -7.18 -14.47 0.17
N GLY A 137 -7.19 -15.62 -0.50
CA GLY A 137 -7.85 -16.83 0.01
C GLY A 137 -7.24 -17.38 1.30
N THR A 138 -5.97 -17.11 1.58
CA THR A 138 -5.30 -17.51 2.83
C THR A 138 -5.50 -16.54 3.99
N LYS A 139 -6.07 -15.36 3.74
CA LYS A 139 -6.24 -14.28 4.72
C LYS A 139 -7.68 -14.21 5.22
N SER A 140 -7.85 -13.77 6.47
CA SER A 140 -9.16 -13.51 7.07
C SER A 140 -9.73 -12.17 6.62
N LEU A 141 -11.05 -12.00 6.70
CA LEU A 141 -11.71 -10.74 6.29
C LEU A 141 -11.17 -9.54 7.08
N ALA A 142 -11.01 -9.72 8.40
CA ALA A 142 -10.48 -8.67 9.27
C ALA A 142 -9.05 -8.27 8.89
N GLN A 143 -8.20 -9.23 8.49
CA GLN A 143 -6.85 -8.94 8.00
C GLN A 143 -6.87 -8.21 6.66
N LEU A 144 -7.81 -8.53 5.76
CA LEU A 144 -7.96 -7.81 4.49
C LEU A 144 -8.32 -6.33 4.71
N LEU A 145 -9.19 -6.05 5.69
CA LEU A 145 -9.63 -4.68 6.00
C LEU A 145 -8.59 -3.87 6.78
N ALA A 146 -7.91 -4.48 7.75
CA ALA A 146 -6.96 -3.78 8.61
C ALA A 146 -5.52 -3.77 8.05
N GLY A 147 -5.10 -4.84 7.38
CA GLY A 147 -3.71 -5.12 6.99
C GLY A 147 -3.44 -5.05 5.49
N ARG A 148 -4.14 -4.16 4.76
CA ARG A 148 -4.02 -4.08 3.28
C ARG A 148 -2.60 -3.84 2.79
N GLU A 149 -1.80 -3.06 3.51
CA GLU A 149 -0.42 -2.71 3.14
C GLU A 149 0.53 -3.90 3.26
N GLU A 150 0.41 -4.68 4.35
CA GLU A 150 1.19 -5.90 4.55
C GLU A 150 0.86 -6.95 3.48
N ILE A 151 -0.42 -7.13 3.17
CA ILE A 151 -0.87 -8.06 2.12
C ILE A 151 -0.37 -7.61 0.76
N ALA A 152 -0.47 -6.31 0.45
CA ALA A 152 0.02 -5.75 -0.79
C ALA A 152 1.55 -5.95 -0.95
N HIS A 153 2.32 -5.76 0.12
CA HIS A 153 3.76 -5.99 0.12
C HIS A 153 4.13 -7.47 -0.09
N ASN A 154 3.36 -8.39 0.51
CA ASN A 154 3.53 -9.82 0.28
C ASN A 154 3.25 -10.20 -1.18
N ILE A 155 2.13 -9.72 -1.75
CA ILE A 155 1.79 -9.94 -3.16
C ILE A 155 2.86 -9.35 -4.08
N GLN A 156 3.37 -8.15 -3.76
CA GLN A 156 4.47 -7.53 -4.50
C GLN A 156 5.70 -8.44 -4.52
N THR A 157 6.11 -8.98 -3.37
CA THR A 157 7.31 -9.83 -3.26
C THR A 157 7.17 -11.11 -4.10
N ILE A 158 5.99 -11.74 -4.03
CA ILE A 158 5.70 -12.95 -4.82
C ILE A 158 5.72 -12.62 -6.32
N LEU A 159 5.04 -11.55 -6.75
CA LEU A 159 5.00 -11.15 -8.15
C LEU A 159 6.37 -10.72 -8.68
N ASP A 160 7.14 -9.97 -7.90
CA ASP A 160 8.48 -9.52 -8.30
C ASP A 160 9.41 -10.73 -8.53
N SER A 161 9.39 -11.71 -7.62
CA SER A 161 10.19 -12.94 -7.78
C SER A 161 9.82 -13.76 -9.02
N ALA A 162 8.52 -13.87 -9.32
CA ALA A 162 8.06 -14.67 -10.46
C ALA A 162 8.27 -13.94 -11.81
N THR A 163 8.19 -12.61 -11.82
CA THR A 163 8.31 -11.80 -13.04
C THR A 163 9.76 -11.38 -13.36
N ASP A 164 10.71 -11.60 -12.45
CA ASP A 164 12.13 -11.29 -12.68
C ASP A 164 12.72 -12.07 -13.87
N HIS A 165 12.27 -13.33 -14.07
CA HIS A 165 12.68 -14.13 -15.23
C HIS A 165 12.25 -13.49 -16.57
N TRP A 166 11.15 -12.72 -16.56
CA TRP A 166 10.68 -11.98 -17.73
C TRP A 166 11.34 -10.61 -17.87
N GLY A 167 12.24 -10.23 -16.95
CA GLY A 167 12.90 -8.92 -16.97
C GLY A 167 12.00 -7.77 -16.54
N ILE A 168 10.97 -8.07 -15.76
CA ILE A 168 10.02 -7.09 -15.21
C ILE A 168 10.39 -6.83 -13.75
N LYS A 169 10.26 -5.57 -13.32
CA LYS A 169 10.37 -5.18 -11.92
C LYS A 169 9.02 -4.65 -11.44
N VAL A 170 8.47 -5.24 -10.39
CA VAL A 170 7.22 -4.79 -9.78
C VAL A 170 7.53 -3.67 -8.79
N ALA A 171 7.02 -2.47 -9.07
CA ALA A 171 7.27 -1.28 -8.26
C ALA A 171 6.39 -1.25 -7.01
N ARG A 172 5.09 -1.53 -7.16
CA ARG A 172 4.12 -1.60 -6.08
C ARG A 172 2.86 -2.34 -6.51
N VAL A 173 2.15 -2.88 -5.53
CA VAL A 173 0.81 -3.45 -5.68
C VAL A 173 -0.11 -2.66 -4.76
N GLU A 174 -1.29 -2.31 -5.25
CA GLU A 174 -2.31 -1.60 -4.48
C GLU A 174 -3.61 -2.39 -4.54
N ILE A 175 -4.18 -2.71 -3.39
CA ILE A 175 -5.54 -3.24 -3.26
C ILE A 175 -6.48 -2.03 -3.25
N LYS A 176 -7.43 -1.98 -4.17
CA LYS A 176 -8.24 -0.77 -4.40
C LYS A 176 -9.51 -0.81 -3.55
N ASP A 177 -10.46 -1.67 -3.89
CA ASP A 177 -11.74 -1.83 -3.20
C ASP A 177 -11.94 -3.29 -2.75
N VAL A 178 -12.46 -3.47 -1.53
CA VAL A 178 -12.93 -4.76 -0.99
C VAL A 178 -14.43 -4.63 -0.75
N ARG A 179 -15.24 -5.27 -1.59
CA ARG A 179 -16.71 -5.27 -1.47
C ARG A 179 -17.16 -6.54 -0.77
N ILE A 180 -17.99 -6.37 0.24
CA ILE A 180 -18.56 -7.43 1.07
C ILE A 180 -20.08 -7.43 0.84
N PRO A 181 -20.76 -8.59 0.84
CA PRO A 181 -22.21 -8.64 0.77
C PRO A 181 -22.88 -7.77 1.84
N VAL A 182 -23.94 -7.05 1.45
CA VAL A 182 -24.62 -6.06 2.30
C VAL A 182 -25.12 -6.68 3.61
N ALA A 183 -25.57 -7.95 3.57
CA ALA A 183 -26.01 -8.67 4.78
C ALA A 183 -24.87 -8.81 5.82
N MET A 184 -23.67 -9.19 5.39
CA MET A 184 -22.51 -9.33 6.26
C MET A 184 -21.99 -7.97 6.72
N GLN A 185 -22.00 -6.96 5.84
CA GLN A 185 -21.61 -5.59 6.21
C GLN A 185 -22.48 -5.03 7.35
N ARG A 186 -23.79 -5.27 7.31
CA ARG A 186 -24.72 -4.85 8.38
C ARG A 186 -24.46 -5.59 9.68
N ALA A 187 -24.27 -6.91 9.63
CA ALA A 187 -23.99 -7.72 10.81
C ALA A 187 -22.67 -7.29 11.49
N MET A 188 -21.62 -7.08 10.71
CA MET A 188 -20.31 -6.64 11.21
C MET A 188 -20.36 -5.20 11.76
N ALA A 189 -21.16 -4.32 11.15
CA ALA A 189 -21.38 -2.97 11.70
C ALA A 189 -22.09 -3.01 13.05
N ALA A 190 -23.14 -3.83 13.19
CA ALA A 190 -23.87 -4.00 14.45
C ALA A 190 -22.98 -4.63 15.55
N GLU A 191 -22.17 -5.63 15.21
CA GLU A 191 -21.20 -6.23 16.14
C GLU A 191 -20.13 -5.22 16.58
N ALA A 192 -19.59 -4.44 15.63
CA ALA A 192 -18.59 -3.43 15.92
C ALA A 192 -19.15 -2.30 16.80
N GLU A 193 -20.40 -1.89 16.58
CA GLU A 193 -21.08 -0.89 17.40
C GLU A 193 -21.30 -1.41 18.83
N ALA A 194 -21.84 -2.62 19.00
CA ALA A 194 -22.02 -3.24 20.30
C ALA A 194 -20.68 -3.42 21.05
N ALA A 195 -19.63 -3.86 20.36
CA ALA A 195 -18.29 -4.01 20.95
C ALA A 195 -17.66 -2.67 21.32
N ARG A 196 -17.96 -1.60 20.57
CA ARG A 196 -17.49 -0.25 20.86
C ARG A 196 -18.21 0.35 22.06
N GLU A 197 -19.53 0.16 22.17
CA GLU A 197 -20.32 0.56 23.33
C GLU A 197 -19.88 -0.17 24.60
N ALA A 198 -19.69 -1.50 24.53
CA ALA A 198 -19.21 -2.29 25.65
C ALA A 198 -17.83 -1.80 26.12
N ARG A 199 -16.90 -1.56 25.18
CA ARG A 199 -15.57 -1.00 25.50
C ARG A 199 -15.68 0.40 26.11
N ALA A 200 -16.54 1.26 25.59
CA ALA A 200 -16.74 2.61 26.14
C ALA A 200 -17.22 2.56 27.59
N LYS A 201 -18.14 1.65 27.93
CA LYS A 201 -18.62 1.45 29.31
C LYS A 201 -17.50 0.97 30.25
N VAL A 202 -16.65 0.04 29.80
CA VAL A 202 -15.51 -0.44 30.60
C VAL A 202 -14.51 0.71 30.85
N VAL A 203 -14.16 1.46 29.80
CA VAL A 203 -13.24 2.60 29.92
C VAL A 203 -13.81 3.69 30.83
N ALA A 204 -15.12 3.96 30.76
CA ALA A 204 -15.78 4.91 31.65
C ALA A 204 -15.74 4.46 33.11
N ALA A 205 -16.08 3.20 33.39
CA ALA A 205 -16.05 2.64 34.75
C ALA A 205 -14.62 2.60 35.32
N GLU A 206 -13.62 2.27 34.48
CA GLU A 206 -12.22 2.28 34.87
C GLU A 206 -11.70 3.72 35.12
N GLY A 207 -12.12 4.67 34.28
CA GLY A 207 -11.89 6.09 34.48
C GLY A 207 -12.48 6.60 35.80
N GLU A 208 -13.72 6.22 36.12
CA GLU A 208 -14.40 6.60 37.36
C GLU A 208 -13.73 5.97 38.60
N ARG A 209 -13.29 4.72 38.50
CA ARG A 209 -12.51 4.06 39.57
C ARG A 209 -11.18 4.77 39.80
N ASN A 210 -10.46 5.13 38.73
CA ASN A 210 -9.18 5.82 38.83
C ASN A 210 -9.35 7.24 39.39
N ALA A 211 -10.37 7.97 38.95
CA ALA A 211 -10.74 9.26 39.50
C ALA A 211 -11.07 9.16 41.00
N SER A 212 -11.87 8.16 41.40
CA SER A 212 -12.22 7.92 42.81
C SER A 212 -11.00 7.63 43.68
N LYS A 213 -10.03 6.84 43.17
CA LYS A 213 -8.76 6.60 43.87
C LYS A 213 -7.95 7.89 44.05
N ALA A 214 -7.84 8.70 43.00
CA ALA A 214 -7.13 9.97 43.05
C ALA A 214 -7.78 10.95 44.03
N LEU A 215 -9.12 11.05 44.02
CA LEU A 215 -9.88 11.87 44.95
C LEU A 215 -9.73 11.39 46.40
N LYS A 216 -9.76 10.08 46.65
CA LYS A 216 -9.48 9.51 47.98
C LYS A 216 -8.08 9.91 48.47
N GLN A 217 -7.07 9.81 47.62
CA GLN A 217 -5.70 10.18 47.96
C GLN A 217 -5.58 11.68 48.25
N ALA A 218 -6.19 12.53 47.41
CA ALA A 218 -6.26 13.97 47.65
C ALA A 218 -6.98 14.30 48.96
N SER A 219 -8.07 13.59 49.28
CA SER A 219 -8.79 13.77 50.54
C SER A 219 -7.95 13.42 51.76
N MET A 220 -7.17 12.32 51.73
CA MET A 220 -6.28 11.96 52.83
C MET A 220 -5.24 13.05 53.09
N VAL A 221 -4.62 13.58 52.03
CA VAL A 221 -3.66 14.69 52.11
C VAL A 221 -4.31 15.98 52.65
N LEU A 222 -5.55 16.28 52.24
CA LEU A 222 -6.29 17.44 52.73
C LEU A 222 -6.69 17.30 54.21
N THR A 223 -6.96 16.08 54.70
CA THR A 223 -7.24 15.83 56.12
C THR A 223 -5.98 16.02 56.98
N GLU A 224 -4.81 15.64 56.46
CA GLU A 224 -3.53 15.88 57.16
C GLU A 224 -3.21 17.38 57.31
N SER A 225 -3.68 18.23 56.39
CA SER A 225 -3.45 19.69 56.44
C SER A 225 -4.76 20.49 56.37
N PRO A 226 -5.34 20.91 57.52
CA PRO A 226 -6.61 21.64 57.55
C PRO A 226 -6.57 22.99 56.81
N ALA A 227 -5.39 23.61 56.69
CA ALA A 227 -5.20 24.83 55.89
C ALA A 227 -5.45 24.61 54.38
N GLY A 228 -5.19 23.38 53.88
CA GLY A 228 -5.41 23.03 52.48
C GLY A 228 -6.88 23.02 52.07
N LEU A 229 -7.78 22.57 52.97
CA LEU A 229 -9.23 22.64 52.76
C LEU A 229 -9.72 24.08 52.62
N GLN A 230 -9.16 24.98 53.43
CA GLN A 230 -9.52 26.40 53.43
C GLN A 230 -9.04 27.11 52.14
N LEU A 231 -7.85 26.79 51.65
CA LEU A 231 -7.36 27.29 50.36
C LEU A 231 -8.18 26.77 49.18
N ARG A 232 -8.51 25.47 49.18
CA ARG A 232 -9.40 24.88 48.16
C ARG A 232 -10.75 25.58 48.18
N TYR A 233 -11.35 25.81 49.36
CA TYR A 233 -12.61 26.53 49.52
C TYR A 233 -12.57 27.94 48.91
N LEU A 234 -11.50 28.70 49.17
CA LEU A 234 -11.30 30.02 48.57
C LEU A 234 -11.15 29.94 47.04
N GLN A 235 -10.44 28.93 46.51
CA GLN A 235 -10.36 28.71 45.07
C GLN A 235 -11.72 28.35 44.45
N THR A 236 -12.55 27.54 45.11
CA THR A 236 -13.89 27.23 44.60
C THR A 236 -14.76 28.48 44.55
N LEU A 237 -14.63 29.37 45.54
CA LEU A 237 -15.34 30.65 45.56
C LEU A 237 -14.89 31.57 44.42
N THR A 238 -13.60 31.61 44.09
CA THR A 238 -13.13 32.43 42.95
C THR A 238 -13.60 31.86 41.61
N THR A 239 -13.66 30.53 41.44
CA THR A 239 -14.23 29.92 40.23
C THR A 239 -15.73 30.15 40.11
N LEU A 240 -16.47 30.04 41.21
CA LEU A 240 -17.92 30.32 41.23
C LEU A 240 -18.23 31.80 40.99
N ALA A 241 -17.37 32.71 41.44
CA ALA A 241 -17.51 34.14 41.16
C ALA A 241 -17.17 34.48 39.69
N ALA A 242 -16.41 33.63 38.99
CA ALA A 242 -16.05 33.82 37.58
C ALA A 242 -17.12 33.29 36.61
N GLU A 243 -17.83 32.20 36.95
CA GLU A 243 -19.02 31.75 36.21
C GLU A 243 -20.24 32.57 36.67
N ASN A 244 -20.60 33.63 35.92
CA ASN A 244 -21.70 34.60 36.16
C ASN A 244 -23.04 34.03 36.70
N ASN A 245 -23.10 33.55 37.94
CA ASN A 245 -24.31 33.07 38.61
C ASN A 245 -24.74 34.09 39.67
N SER A 246 -25.97 34.61 39.55
CA SER A 246 -26.52 35.68 40.41
C SER A 246 -26.91 35.23 41.82
N THR A 247 -26.76 33.94 42.15
CA THR A 247 -27.16 33.36 43.43
C THR A 247 -26.03 32.50 43.99
N ILE A 248 -25.29 33.04 44.96
CA ILE A 248 -24.21 32.32 45.65
C ILE A 248 -24.80 31.66 46.90
N VAL A 249 -25.04 30.34 46.83
CA VAL A 249 -25.46 29.55 47.98
C VAL A 249 -24.21 29.21 48.80
N PHE A 250 -24.13 29.71 50.04
CA PHE A 250 -23.02 29.43 50.95
C PHE A 250 -23.27 28.13 51.74
N PRO A 251 -22.56 27.02 51.45
CA PRO A 251 -22.58 25.87 52.34
C PRO A 251 -21.73 26.18 53.57
N LEU A 252 -22.38 26.41 54.71
CA LEU A 252 -21.68 26.56 55.99
C LEU A 252 -21.22 25.18 56.50
N PRO A 253 -19.96 25.05 56.96
CA PRO A 253 -19.47 23.79 57.49
C PRO A 253 -20.23 23.40 58.77
N ILE A 254 -20.62 22.12 58.86
CA ILE A 254 -21.50 21.56 59.92
C ILE A 254 -20.94 21.82 61.33
N ASN A 255 -19.61 21.88 61.47
CA ASN A 255 -18.92 22.18 62.74
C ASN A 255 -19.29 23.56 63.32
N MET A 256 -19.65 24.55 62.48
CA MET A 256 -20.13 25.86 62.97
C MET A 256 -21.59 25.83 63.42
N LEU A 257 -22.40 24.90 62.89
CA LEU A 257 -23.80 24.75 63.25
C LEU A 257 -23.94 24.02 64.60
N GLU A 258 -23.10 23.03 64.89
CA GLU A 258 -23.04 22.35 66.20
C GLU A 258 -22.66 23.31 67.34
N ALA A 259 -21.74 24.25 67.09
CA ALA A 259 -21.37 25.29 68.05
C ALA A 259 -22.52 26.26 68.37
N LEU A 260 -23.43 26.48 67.42
CA LEU A 260 -24.62 27.31 67.62
C LEU A 260 -25.74 26.55 68.35
N GLY A 261 -25.87 25.24 68.12
CA GLY A 261 -26.86 24.36 68.75
C GLY A 261 -26.56 24.01 70.22
N GLN A 262 -25.30 23.90 70.62
CA GLN A 262 -24.93 23.64 72.03
C GLN A 262 -25.22 24.82 72.96
N LYS A 263 -25.27 26.05 72.44
CA LYS A 263 -25.53 27.26 73.24
C LYS A 263 -26.96 27.33 73.81
N ASN A 264 -27.89 26.53 73.29
CA ASN A 264 -29.32 26.59 73.65
C ASN A 264 -29.79 25.50 74.64
N ARG A 265 -28.88 24.72 75.22
CA ARG A 265 -29.19 23.61 76.16
C ARG A 265 -28.72 23.82 77.60
N GLY A 266 -28.17 25.00 77.92
CA GLY A 266 -27.80 25.40 79.27
C GLY A 266 -28.50 26.70 79.65
N GLY A 267 -29.70 26.56 80.22
CA GLY A 267 -30.56 27.65 80.70
C GLY A 267 -31.82 27.08 81.31
#